data_AF-A0A293M5P5-F1
#
_entry.id   AF-A0A293M5P5-F1
#
_cell.length_a   1.000
_cell.length_b   1.000
_cell.length_c   1.000
_cell.angle_alpha   90.00
_cell.angle_beta   90.00
_cell.angle_gamma   90.00
#
_symmetry.space_group_name_H-M   'P 1'
#
loop_
_entity.id
_entity.type
_entity.pdbx_description
1 polymer ?
#
loop_
_entity_poly.entity_id
_entity_poly.type
_entity_poly.pdbx_seq_one_letter_code
_entity_poly.pdbx_strand_id
1 'polypeptide(L)'
;MYGDISTGCGGAGSHFNPTGDKHGAPEDPERHVGDLGNIVADEDGTATFAFYDPLLKFTGTNCILGRAVVVHEKEDDLGRGDHPDSLKTGNAGGRVACGIIAIA
;
A
#
# COMPACT_ATOMS: atom_id res chain seq x y z
N MET A 1 -8.71 7.76 3.16
CA MET A 1 -7.51 8.61 3.34
C MET A 1 -7.16 9.29 2.03
N TYR A 2 -7.13 10.61 2.00
CA TYR A 2 -6.60 11.38 0.87
C TYR A 2 -5.07 11.50 1.05
N GLY A 3 -4.33 11.61 -0.05
CA GLY A 3 -2.87 11.70 -0.07
C GLY A 3 -2.42 13.07 0.43
N ASP A 4 -2.28 13.21 1.74
CA ASP A 4 -1.65 14.35 2.37
C ASP A 4 -0.17 14.02 2.65
N ILE A 5 0.75 14.78 2.08
CA ILE A 5 2.19 14.62 2.32
C ILE A 5 2.81 15.86 2.97
N SER A 6 1.98 16.78 3.49
CA SER A 6 2.44 18.00 4.17
C SER A 6 3.30 17.74 5.40
N THR A 7 3.15 16.55 6.01
CA THR A 7 3.92 16.07 7.16
C THR A 7 4.84 14.90 6.79
N GLY A 8 5.22 14.80 5.50
CA GLY A 8 5.90 13.64 4.95
C GLY A 8 4.97 12.43 4.82
N CYS A 9 5.53 11.23 4.74
CA CYS A 9 4.75 10.02 4.46
C CYS A 9 3.77 9.62 5.57
N GLY A 10 3.93 10.15 6.79
CA GLY A 10 2.96 9.96 7.88
C GLY A 10 1.57 10.52 7.54
N GLY A 11 1.51 11.63 6.80
CA GLY A 11 0.24 12.27 6.41
C GLY A 11 -0.63 11.41 5.48
N ALA A 12 -0.04 10.47 4.73
CA ALA A 12 -0.78 9.55 3.87
C ALA A 12 -1.74 8.63 4.68
N GLY A 13 -1.43 8.45 5.98
CA GLY A 13 -2.23 7.66 6.91
C GLY A 13 -2.30 6.17 6.58
N SER A 14 -3.39 5.48 6.95
CA SER A 14 -3.51 4.02 6.81
C SER A 14 -3.69 3.57 5.36
N HIS A 15 -3.55 2.25 5.12
CA HIS A 15 -3.84 1.65 3.83
C HIS A 15 -5.25 2.01 3.35
N PHE A 16 -5.41 2.06 2.03
CA PHE A 16 -6.70 2.40 1.44
C PHE A 16 -7.68 1.23 1.57
N ASN A 17 -8.62 1.36 2.50
CA ASN A 17 -9.58 0.32 2.85
C ASN A 17 -11.03 0.87 2.86
N PRO A 18 -11.71 0.95 1.69
CA PRO A 18 -13.10 1.39 1.63
C PRO A 18 -14.11 0.30 2.04
N THR A 19 -13.68 -0.96 2.08
CA THR A 19 -14.53 -2.14 2.35
C THR A 19 -14.54 -2.55 3.82
N GLY A 20 -13.55 -2.10 4.60
CA GLY A 20 -13.40 -2.47 6.02
C GLY A 20 -12.78 -3.84 6.23
N ASP A 21 -12.11 -4.38 5.21
CA ASP A 21 -11.44 -5.69 5.25
C ASP A 21 -10.18 -5.63 6.11
N LYS A 22 -9.61 -6.80 6.43
CA LYS A 22 -8.28 -6.90 7.01
C LYS A 22 -7.20 -6.72 5.96
N HIS A 23 -5.98 -6.45 6.41
CA HIS A 23 -4.81 -6.49 5.55
C HIS A 23 -4.55 -7.91 5.03
N GLY A 24 -4.11 -8.03 3.78
CA GLY A 24 -3.82 -9.32 3.13
C GLY A 24 -2.92 -9.19 1.90
N ALA A 25 -2.61 -10.31 1.26
CA ALA A 25 -1.86 -10.31 0.00
C ALA A 25 -2.70 -9.82 -1.18
N PRO A 26 -2.07 -9.37 -2.28
CA PRO A 26 -2.79 -8.94 -3.48
C PRO A 26 -3.73 -10.02 -4.06
N GLU A 27 -3.41 -11.29 -3.90
CA GLU A 27 -4.20 -12.40 -4.43
C GLU A 27 -5.34 -12.83 -3.49
N ASP A 28 -5.36 -12.33 -2.25
CA ASP A 28 -6.36 -12.71 -1.26
C ASP A 28 -7.71 -12.03 -1.57
N PRO A 29 -8.84 -12.75 -1.36
CA PRO A 29 -10.17 -12.16 -1.53
C PRO A 29 -10.51 -11.15 -0.43
N GLU A 30 -9.92 -11.32 0.76
CA GLU A 30 -10.00 -10.37 1.88
C GLU A 30 -8.64 -9.66 1.98
N ARG A 31 -8.61 -8.40 1.55
CA ARG A 31 -7.44 -7.51 1.58
C ARG A 31 -7.92 -6.07 1.56
N HIS A 32 -7.08 -5.13 1.96
CA HIS A 32 -7.36 -3.74 1.62
C HIS A 32 -7.21 -3.53 0.10
N VAL A 33 -7.98 -2.59 -0.45
CA VAL A 33 -7.83 -2.17 -1.85
C VAL A 33 -6.42 -1.65 -2.13
N GLY A 34 -5.78 -1.02 -1.14
CA GLY A 34 -4.41 -0.50 -1.26
C GLY A 34 -3.28 -1.51 -1.01
N ASP A 35 -3.58 -2.77 -0.69
CA ASP A 35 -2.54 -3.76 -0.39
C ASP A 35 -1.95 -4.33 -1.69
N LEU A 36 -0.74 -3.90 -2.09
CA LEU A 36 -0.11 -4.31 -3.36
C LEU A 36 1.07 -5.26 -3.15
N GLY A 37 1.30 -5.72 -1.91
CA GLY A 37 2.35 -6.65 -1.55
C GLY A 37 3.75 -6.02 -1.61
N ASN A 38 4.73 -6.86 -1.91
CA ASN A 38 6.14 -6.50 -1.85
C ASN A 38 6.72 -6.18 -3.24
N ILE A 39 7.66 -5.24 -3.27
CA ILE A 39 8.56 -5.02 -4.41
C ILE A 39 9.95 -5.50 -4.03
N VAL A 40 10.72 -5.97 -5.02
CA VAL A 40 12.09 -6.43 -4.81
C VAL A 40 13.04 -5.46 -5.49
N ALA A 41 13.93 -4.87 -4.69
CA ALA A 41 15.05 -4.10 -5.20
C ALA A 41 16.22 -5.04 -5.54
N ASP A 42 16.92 -4.75 -6.63
CA ASP A 42 18.16 -5.43 -7.00
C ASP A 42 19.36 -5.00 -6.13
N GLU A 43 20.55 -5.50 -6.45
CA GLU A 43 21.79 -5.20 -5.71
C GLU A 43 22.16 -3.71 -5.72
N ASP A 44 21.69 -2.95 -6.71
CA ASP A 44 21.91 -1.50 -6.82
C ASP A 44 20.82 -0.70 -6.07
N GLY A 45 19.86 -1.38 -5.44
CA GLY A 45 18.73 -0.77 -4.74
C GLY A 45 17.60 -0.32 -5.66
N THR A 46 17.58 -0.76 -6.92
CA THR A 46 16.55 -0.40 -7.89
C THR A 46 15.47 -1.48 -7.96
N ALA A 47 14.20 -1.09 -7.81
CA ALA A 47 13.06 -1.99 -8.03
C ALA A 47 12.38 -1.66 -9.36
N THR A 48 12.39 -2.60 -10.30
CA THR A 48 11.62 -2.52 -11.56
C THR A 48 10.54 -3.59 -11.55
N PHE A 49 9.28 -3.19 -11.66
CA PHE A 49 8.16 -4.11 -11.61
C PHE A 49 7.01 -3.63 -12.49
N ALA A 50 6.18 -4.57 -12.91
CA ALA A 50 4.92 -4.32 -13.57
C ALA A 50 3.91 -5.37 -13.10
N PHE A 51 2.75 -4.93 -12.66
CA PHE A 51 1.67 -5.81 -12.23
C PHE A 51 0.32 -5.21 -12.64
N TYR A 52 -0.71 -6.04 -12.55
CA TYR A 52 -2.09 -5.65 -12.73
C TYR A 52 -2.85 -5.92 -11.44
N ASP A 53 -3.62 -4.93 -10.98
CA ASP A 53 -4.49 -5.08 -9.82
C ASP A 53 -5.95 -4.79 -10.20
N PRO A 54 -6.88 -5.74 -9.99
CA PRO A 54 -8.28 -5.56 -10.38
C PRO A 54 -9.09 -4.69 -9.41
N LEU A 55 -8.62 -4.46 -8.18
CA LEU A 55 -9.32 -3.67 -7.17
C LEU A 55 -9.06 -2.18 -7.34
N LEU A 56 -7.86 -1.80 -7.77
CA LEU A 56 -7.53 -0.41 -8.06
C LEU A 56 -8.38 0.16 -9.21
N LYS A 57 -8.93 1.35 -9.00
CA LYS A 57 -9.71 2.09 -10.01
C LYS A 57 -9.28 3.55 -10.05
N PHE A 58 -9.57 4.23 -11.15
CA PHE A 58 -9.42 5.68 -11.29
C PHE A 58 -10.74 6.44 -11.08
N THR A 59 -11.82 5.73 -10.76
CA THR A 59 -13.16 6.27 -10.49
C THR A 59 -13.91 5.41 -9.45
N GLY A 60 -15.03 5.91 -8.94
CA GLY A 60 -15.90 5.17 -8.01
C GLY A 60 -15.29 4.99 -6.62
N THR A 61 -15.85 4.04 -5.85
CA THR A 61 -15.47 3.80 -4.45
C THR A 61 -13.99 3.45 -4.29
N ASN A 62 -13.42 2.70 -5.23
CA ASN A 62 -12.01 2.28 -5.22
C ASN A 62 -11.08 3.26 -5.95
N CYS A 63 -11.53 4.50 -6.19
CA CYS A 63 -10.70 5.52 -6.83
C CYS A 63 -9.43 5.79 -6.02
N ILE A 64 -8.27 5.69 -6.67
CA ILE A 64 -6.95 6.00 -6.08
C ILE A 64 -6.41 7.38 -6.42
N LEU A 65 -7.07 8.12 -7.32
CA LEU A 65 -6.65 9.48 -7.65
C LEU A 65 -6.69 10.36 -6.40
N GLY A 66 -5.62 11.12 -6.18
CA GLY A 66 -5.44 11.96 -5.00
C GLY A 66 -5.12 11.18 -3.73
N ARG A 67 -4.83 9.87 -3.79
CA ARG A 67 -4.21 9.10 -2.70
C ARG A 67 -2.68 9.09 -2.85
N ALA A 68 -1.98 8.44 -1.93
CA ALA A 68 -0.54 8.29 -1.99
C ALA A 68 -0.12 6.83 -2.19
N VAL A 69 0.94 6.63 -2.98
CA VAL A 69 1.74 5.40 -2.94
C VAL A 69 2.76 5.55 -1.82
N VAL A 70 3.03 4.49 -1.07
CA VAL A 70 4.02 4.46 0.01
C VAL A 70 4.90 3.22 -0.17
N VAL A 71 6.21 3.41 -0.09
CA VAL A 71 7.19 2.31 -0.02
C VAL A 71 7.63 2.18 1.43
N HIS A 72 7.68 0.94 1.91
CA HIS A 72 7.98 0.61 3.30
C HIS A 72 9.42 0.14 3.50
N GLU A 73 9.87 0.19 4.76
CA GLU A 73 11.25 -0.14 5.18
C GLU A 73 11.52 -1.65 5.19
N LYS A 74 10.50 -2.46 5.49
CA LYS A 74 10.61 -3.91 5.67
C LYS A 74 9.62 -4.64 4.77
N GLU A 75 9.84 -5.94 4.66
CA GLU A 75 8.91 -6.85 3.99
C GLU A 75 7.54 -6.84 4.70
N ASP A 76 6.50 -6.73 3.88
CA ASP A 76 5.12 -6.93 4.26
C ASP A 76 4.87 -8.44 4.46
N ASP A 77 4.40 -8.83 5.65
CA ASP A 77 4.06 -10.21 6.03
C ASP A 77 2.72 -10.71 5.46
N LEU A 78 2.03 -9.85 4.72
CA LEU A 78 0.79 -10.09 3.99
C LEU A 78 -0.36 -10.55 4.88
N GLY A 79 -0.36 -10.13 6.15
CA GLY A 79 -1.39 -10.51 7.13
C GLY A 79 -1.21 -11.94 7.66
N ARG A 80 -0.07 -12.58 7.38
CA ARG A 80 0.23 -13.97 7.76
C ARG A 80 1.19 -14.07 8.94
N GLY A 81 1.73 -12.95 9.42
CA GLY A 81 2.59 -12.92 10.59
C GLY A 81 1.82 -12.95 11.92
N ASP A 82 2.51 -13.35 12.99
CA ASP A 82 1.96 -13.38 14.35
C ASP A 82 1.97 -12.01 15.06
N HIS A 83 2.52 -10.97 14.41
CA HIS A 83 2.60 -9.63 14.99
C HIS A 83 1.21 -8.97 15.06
N PRO A 84 0.85 -8.21 16.12
CA PRO A 84 -0.46 -7.55 16.23
C PRO A 84 -0.81 -6.58 15.09
N ASP A 85 0.18 -6.12 14.33
CA ASP A 85 0.02 -5.23 13.18
C ASP A 85 0.02 -5.96 11.83
N SER A 86 0.21 -7.28 11.80
CA SER A 86 0.13 -8.13 10.60
C SER A 86 -1.20 -7.89 9.87
N LEU A 87 -2.33 -8.09 10.56
CA LEU A 87 -3.67 -7.90 10.00
C LEU A 87 -4.07 -6.43 9.73
N LYS A 88 -3.17 -5.46 9.97
CA LYS A 88 -3.44 -4.02 9.78
C LYS A 88 -2.53 -3.37 8.74
N THR A 89 -1.24 -3.68 8.75
CA THR A 89 -0.22 -3.00 7.97
C THR A 89 0.84 -3.96 7.43
N GLY A 90 0.62 -5.28 7.53
CA GLY A 90 1.60 -6.28 7.11
C GLY A 90 2.91 -6.23 7.89
N ASN A 91 2.94 -5.54 9.04
CA ASN A 91 4.15 -5.29 9.81
C ASN A 91 5.36 -4.75 8.98
N ALA A 92 5.10 -4.01 7.89
CA ALA A 92 6.13 -3.56 6.95
C ALA A 92 7.06 -2.43 7.47
N GLY A 93 6.92 -2.02 8.74
CA GLY A 93 7.78 -1.02 9.37
C GLY A 93 7.56 0.41 8.87
N GLY A 94 8.62 1.22 8.89
CA GLY A 94 8.58 2.64 8.55
C GLY A 94 8.25 2.92 7.09
N ARG A 95 8.01 4.19 6.76
CA ARG A 95 7.71 4.67 5.40
C ARG A 95 8.93 5.37 4.82
N VAL A 96 9.55 4.78 3.80
CA VAL A 96 10.82 5.29 3.23
C VAL A 96 10.59 6.34 2.14
N ALA A 97 9.51 6.21 1.38
CA ALA A 97 9.14 7.15 0.32
C ALA A 97 7.63 7.14 0.10
N CYS A 98 7.11 8.23 -0.44
CA CYS A 98 5.72 8.34 -0.82
C CYS A 98 5.50 9.41 -1.88
N GLY A 99 4.40 9.30 -2.62
CA GLY A 99 4.03 10.27 -3.65
C GLY A 99 2.53 10.22 -3.96
N ILE A 100 1.95 11.37 -4.31
CA ILE A 100 0.53 11.48 -4.64
C ILE A 100 0.28 10.93 -6.06
N ILE A 101 -0.77 10.13 -6.20
CA ILE A 101 -1.27 9.65 -7.48
C ILE A 101 -2.10 10.76 -8.11
N ALA A 102 -1.59 11.36 -9.18
CA ALA A 102 -2.23 12.45 -9.91
C ALA A 102 -2.53 12.07 -11.36
N ILE A 103 -3.34 12.91 -12.01
CA ILE A 103 -3.57 12.82 -13.46
C ILE A 103 -2.28 13.24 -14.17
N ALA A 104 -1.84 12.46 -15.15
CA ALA A 104 -0.69 12.73 -16.00
C ALA A 104 -1.08 13.49 -17.27
#